data_AF-E9IVL2-F1
#
_entry.id   AF-E9IVL2-F1
#
_cell.length_a   1.000
_cell.length_b   1.000
_cell.length_c   1.000
_cell.angle_alpha   90.00
_cell.angle_beta   90.00
_cell.angle_gamma   90.00
#
_symmetry.space_group_name_H-M   'P 1'
#
loop_
_entity.id
_entity.type
_entity.pdbx_description
1 polymer ?
#
loop_
_entity_poly.entity_id
_entity_poly.type
_entity_poly.pdbx_seq_one_letter_code
_entity_poly.pdbx_strand_id
1 'polypeptide(L)'
;ESEFLEADFIVDDKIEKLEEDEDDDLTEDSCISEEREMIYDGYKRKTVEFWKSAKKGRYSFPTAKQKFKKLKSMRQLYRWKHYIQKGGTSRKKKLHISEYVLQNFKETNDEKRIIHDLDLRRWALEAKAQIDLPSFKASATWILNFTRKHRIMSRKITKFVNRSATRDKEQLQPACQEFISIRTIEIASLRGIERSEWKFRTTCRRSLFRPANVFVAASKSGKLTTQHFQSWFTNVFVSATGSFSVLLLDSWSGHCPTNLQEFMPKER
;
A
#
# COMPACT_ATOMS: atom_id res chain seq x y z
N GLU A 1 -61.72 -54.92 24.42
CA GLU A 1 -61.03 -54.76 23.12
C GLU A 1 -60.79 -53.27 22.89
N SER A 2 -59.65 -52.95 22.30
CA SER A 2 -59.26 -51.64 21.74
C SER A 2 -58.83 -50.55 22.74
N GLU A 3 -57.62 -50.71 23.27
CA GLU A 3 -56.70 -49.60 23.56
C GLU A 3 -56.53 -48.71 22.31
N PHE A 4 -56.63 -47.38 22.46
CA PHE A 4 -55.88 -46.47 21.62
C PHE A 4 -55.37 -45.31 22.48
N LEU A 5 -54.04 -45.29 22.61
CA LEU A 5 -53.24 -44.36 23.38
C LEU A 5 -53.40 -42.94 22.86
N GLU A 6 -53.77 -42.04 23.77
CA GLU A 6 -53.74 -40.59 23.58
C GLU A 6 -52.27 -40.17 23.47
N ALA A 7 -51.81 -39.95 22.24
CA ALA A 7 -50.44 -39.52 21.97
C ALA A 7 -50.28 -38.04 22.34
N ASP A 8 -49.43 -37.79 23.33
CA ASP A 8 -48.99 -36.48 23.78
C ASP A 8 -48.65 -35.53 22.62
N PHE A 9 -49.40 -34.44 22.56
CA PHE A 9 -49.10 -33.26 21.76
C PHE A 9 -47.92 -32.53 22.41
N ILE A 10 -46.69 -32.89 22.01
CA ILE A 10 -45.49 -32.14 22.38
C ILE A 10 -45.53 -30.79 21.65
N VAL A 11 -46.05 -29.77 22.34
CA VAL A 11 -45.82 -28.36 22.03
C VAL A 11 -44.38 -28.04 22.44
N ASP A 12 -43.42 -28.36 21.58
CA ASP A 12 -42.08 -27.80 21.68
C ASP A 12 -42.05 -26.43 20.98
N ASP A 13 -42.76 -25.49 21.59
CA ASP A 13 -42.57 -24.04 21.37
C ASP A 13 -41.88 -23.42 22.59
N LYS A 14 -40.91 -24.15 23.16
CA LYS A 14 -39.84 -23.52 23.94
C LYS A 14 -38.84 -22.95 22.96
N ILE A 15 -39.13 -21.71 22.54
CA ILE A 15 -38.14 -20.77 22.05
C ILE A 15 -37.09 -20.64 23.16
N GLU A 16 -36.04 -21.46 23.06
CA GLU A 16 -34.79 -21.26 23.77
C GLU A 16 -34.30 -19.90 23.29
N LYS A 17 -34.49 -18.87 24.13
CA LYS A 17 -33.75 -17.61 24.02
C LYS A 17 -32.28 -18.02 24.03
N LEU A 18 -31.71 -18.10 22.83
CA LEU A 18 -30.27 -18.14 22.68
C LEU A 18 -29.80 -16.79 23.22
N GLU A 19 -29.31 -16.83 24.45
CA GLU A 19 -28.58 -15.73 25.06
C GLU A 19 -27.56 -15.24 24.03
N GLU A 20 -27.71 -13.97 23.67
CA GLU A 20 -26.67 -13.24 22.98
C GLU A 20 -25.54 -13.10 24.00
N ASP A 21 -24.63 -14.08 24.00
CA ASP A 21 -23.29 -13.90 24.58
C ASP A 21 -22.54 -12.86 23.71
N GLU A 22 -22.97 -11.60 23.82
CA GLU A 22 -22.09 -10.45 23.69
C GLU A 22 -21.26 -10.42 24.98
N ASP A 23 -20.06 -10.99 24.90
CA ASP A 23 -18.80 -10.44 25.42
C ASP A 23 -17.81 -11.53 25.85
N ASP A 24 -17.00 -11.93 24.88
CA ASP A 24 -15.55 -12.01 25.09
C ASP A 24 -14.91 -11.03 24.09
N ASP A 25 -15.25 -9.75 24.26
CA ASP A 25 -14.58 -8.59 23.67
C ASP A 25 -13.34 -8.24 24.51
N LEU A 26 -12.36 -9.14 24.53
CA LEU A 26 -11.02 -8.80 24.96
C LEU A 26 -10.03 -9.27 23.91
N THR A 27 -9.53 -8.27 23.17
CA THR A 27 -8.35 -8.31 22.30
C THR A 27 -8.42 -9.23 21.09
N GLU A 28 -8.96 -8.73 19.97
CA GLU A 28 -8.23 -8.67 18.70
C GLU A 28 -9.06 -7.95 17.63
N ASP A 29 -8.76 -6.65 17.40
CA ASP A 29 -9.11 -5.93 16.18
C ASP A 29 -8.23 -6.41 14.99
N SER A 30 -7.99 -7.71 14.96
CA SER A 30 -7.10 -8.41 14.06
C SER A 30 -7.95 -9.03 12.96
N CYS A 31 -7.77 -8.52 11.75
CA CYS A 31 -8.17 -9.22 10.54
C CYS A 31 -7.37 -10.52 10.31
N ILE A 32 -6.59 -10.99 11.30
CA ILE A 32 -5.70 -12.12 11.23
C ILE A 32 -6.16 -13.12 12.28
N SER A 33 -6.76 -14.21 11.82
CA SER A 33 -6.73 -15.46 12.55
C SER A 33 -6.55 -16.54 11.50
N GLU A 34 -5.40 -17.22 11.60
CA GLU A 34 -5.06 -18.61 11.27
C GLU A 34 -6.02 -19.39 10.38
N GLU A 35 -5.46 -20.19 9.48
CA GLU A 35 -6.06 -21.13 8.53
C GLU A 35 -7.15 -22.04 9.15
N ARG A 36 -8.28 -21.45 9.52
CA ARG A 36 -9.52 -22.16 9.80
C ARG A 36 -10.04 -22.58 8.44
N GLU A 37 -9.99 -23.88 8.17
CA GLU A 37 -10.46 -24.52 6.94
C GLU A 37 -11.67 -23.78 6.38
N MET A 38 -11.46 -22.99 5.32
CA MET A 38 -12.43 -22.00 4.86
C MET A 38 -13.62 -22.72 4.24
N ILE A 39 -14.66 -22.99 5.03
CA ILE A 39 -15.90 -23.58 4.51
C ILE A 39 -16.56 -22.54 3.60
N TYR A 40 -16.47 -22.77 2.29
CA TYR A 40 -17.05 -21.92 1.26
C TYR A 40 -18.56 -21.72 1.49
N ASP A 41 -19.04 -20.49 1.28
CA ASP A 41 -20.45 -20.14 1.56
C ASP A 41 -21.46 -20.97 0.76
N GLY A 42 -21.10 -21.39 -0.45
CA GLY A 42 -21.93 -22.30 -1.25
C GLY A 42 -22.11 -23.67 -0.58
N TYR A 43 -21.12 -24.14 0.18
CA TYR A 43 -21.26 -25.37 0.97
C TYR A 43 -22.31 -25.20 2.06
N LYS A 44 -22.24 -24.11 2.83
CA LYS A 44 -23.19 -23.80 3.92
C LYS A 44 -24.61 -23.74 3.39
N ARG A 45 -24.81 -23.06 2.24
CA ARG A 45 -26.12 -22.94 1.59
C ARG A 45 -26.67 -24.30 1.19
N LYS A 46 -25.89 -25.11 0.46
CA LYS A 46 -26.27 -26.48 0.06
C LYS A 46 -26.61 -27.37 1.26
N THR A 47 -25.84 -27.27 2.35
CA THR A 47 -26.11 -28.04 3.58
C THR A 47 -27.45 -27.65 4.22
N VAL A 48 -27.72 -26.35 4.35
CA VAL A 48 -28.97 -25.86 4.96
C VAL A 48 -30.18 -26.13 4.06
N GLU A 49 -30.04 -26.00 2.74
CA GLU A 49 -31.08 -26.35 1.77
C GLU A 49 -31.41 -27.84 1.83
N PHE A 50 -30.40 -28.70 1.79
CA PHE A 50 -30.60 -30.14 1.93
C PHE A 50 -31.28 -30.48 3.26
N TRP A 51 -30.81 -29.90 4.36
CA TRP A 51 -31.41 -30.15 5.68
C TRP A 51 -32.90 -29.80 5.74
N LYS A 52 -33.33 -28.75 5.02
CA LYS A 52 -34.74 -28.34 4.92
C LYS A 52 -35.55 -29.08 3.87
N SER A 53 -34.92 -29.82 2.95
CA SER A 53 -35.61 -30.43 1.80
C SER A 53 -36.27 -31.78 2.12
N ALA A 54 -36.50 -32.11 3.40
CA ALA A 54 -37.11 -33.38 3.78
C ALA A 54 -38.62 -33.36 3.52
N LYS A 55 -39.17 -34.50 3.05
CA LYS A 55 -40.62 -34.64 2.78
C LYS A 55 -41.50 -34.40 4.02
N LYS A 56 -40.98 -34.67 5.23
CA LYS A 56 -41.65 -34.42 6.51
C LYS A 56 -40.79 -33.47 7.37
N GLY A 57 -40.69 -32.20 6.97
CA GLY A 57 -40.02 -31.17 7.77
C GLY A 57 -38.51 -31.06 7.51
N ARG A 58 -37.67 -31.54 8.44
CA ARG A 58 -36.21 -31.41 8.35
C ARG A 58 -35.53 -32.77 8.46
N TYR A 59 -34.41 -32.97 7.74
CA TYR A 59 -33.61 -34.18 7.94
C TYR A 59 -32.98 -34.18 9.33
N SER A 60 -32.77 -35.37 9.89
CA SER A 60 -32.04 -35.51 11.15
C SER A 60 -30.57 -35.09 10.97
N PHE A 61 -29.97 -34.63 12.06
CA PHE A 61 -28.56 -34.23 12.05
C PHE A 61 -27.62 -35.35 11.58
N PRO A 62 -27.76 -36.62 12.02
CA PRO A 62 -26.94 -37.73 11.52
C PRO A 62 -26.99 -37.87 9.99
N THR A 63 -28.18 -37.78 9.38
CA THR A 63 -28.35 -37.84 7.93
C THR A 63 -27.66 -36.67 7.22
N ALA A 64 -27.79 -35.45 7.76
CA ALA A 64 -27.09 -34.29 7.23
C ALA A 64 -25.57 -34.42 7.36
N LYS A 65 -25.05 -34.88 8.51
CA LYS A 65 -23.62 -35.10 8.77
C LYS A 65 -23.03 -36.20 7.89
N GLN A 66 -23.80 -37.25 7.60
CA GLN A 66 -23.35 -38.32 6.71
C GLN A 66 -23.02 -37.81 5.31
N LYS A 67 -23.87 -36.93 4.77
CA LYS A 67 -23.69 -36.29 3.45
C LYS A 67 -22.70 -35.12 3.48
N PHE A 68 -22.72 -34.33 4.54
CA PHE A 68 -21.88 -33.14 4.71
C PHE A 68 -20.86 -33.31 5.82
N LYS A 69 -19.71 -33.93 5.49
CA LYS A 69 -18.65 -34.28 6.46
C LYS A 69 -18.06 -33.09 7.22
N LYS A 70 -18.11 -31.86 6.66
CA LYS A 70 -17.61 -30.64 7.33
C LYS A 70 -18.56 -30.09 8.39
N LEU A 71 -19.77 -30.65 8.52
CA LEU A 71 -20.72 -30.32 9.56
C LEU A 71 -20.36 -31.05 10.86
N LYS A 72 -19.89 -30.30 11.87
CA LYS A 72 -19.44 -30.86 13.14
C LYS A 72 -20.56 -31.00 14.17
N SER A 73 -21.50 -30.03 14.21
CA SER A 73 -22.53 -29.94 15.24
C SER A 73 -23.86 -29.38 14.72
N MET A 74 -24.97 -29.70 15.39
CA MET A 74 -26.29 -29.16 15.10
C MET A 74 -26.34 -27.63 15.31
N ARG A 75 -25.66 -27.11 16.35
CA ARG A 75 -25.55 -25.65 16.58
C ARG A 75 -24.93 -24.94 15.38
N GLN A 76 -23.94 -25.56 14.73
CA GLN A 76 -23.31 -25.03 13.52
C GLN A 76 -24.30 -24.89 12.36
N LEU A 77 -25.23 -25.84 12.22
CA LEU A 77 -26.28 -25.84 11.20
C LEU A 77 -27.29 -24.70 11.42
N TYR A 78 -27.72 -24.50 12.68
CA TYR A 78 -28.56 -23.37 13.05
C TYR A 78 -27.87 -22.02 12.80
N ARG A 79 -26.58 -21.89 13.16
CA ARG A 79 -25.78 -20.70 12.86
C ARG A 79 -25.69 -20.43 11.36
N TRP A 80 -25.45 -21.46 10.54
CA TRP A 80 -25.42 -21.30 9.08
C TRP A 80 -26.78 -20.88 8.52
N LYS A 81 -27.89 -21.46 9.00
CA LYS A 81 -29.24 -21.03 8.63
C LYS A 81 -29.46 -19.56 8.97
N HIS A 82 -29.09 -19.14 10.19
CA HIS A 82 -29.22 -17.75 10.64
C HIS A 82 -28.42 -16.79 9.77
N TYR A 83 -27.17 -17.12 9.45
CA TYR A 83 -26.35 -16.29 8.56
C TYR A 83 -26.94 -16.18 7.16
N ILE A 84 -27.51 -17.25 6.62
CA ILE A 84 -28.18 -17.20 5.30
C ILE A 84 -29.40 -16.28 5.36
N GLN A 85 -30.19 -16.34 6.44
CA GLN A 85 -31.35 -15.46 6.63
C GLN A 85 -30.95 -13.98 6.80
N LYS A 86 -29.86 -13.69 7.54
CA LYS A 86 -29.31 -12.34 7.71
C LYS A 86 -28.49 -11.82 6.51
N GLY A 87 -28.45 -12.55 5.40
CA GLY A 87 -27.73 -12.15 4.17
C GLY A 87 -26.21 -12.34 4.22
N GLY A 88 -25.70 -13.11 5.18
CA GLY A 88 -24.28 -13.46 5.32
C GLY A 88 -23.76 -13.30 6.75
N THR A 89 -22.45 -13.47 6.90
CA THR A 89 -21.76 -13.22 8.17
C THR A 89 -21.40 -11.73 8.29
N SER A 90 -21.32 -11.21 9.52
CA SER A 90 -20.85 -9.84 9.78
C SER A 90 -19.46 -9.59 9.18
N ARG A 91 -18.58 -10.60 9.19
CA ARG A 91 -17.26 -10.54 8.53
C ARG A 91 -17.37 -10.30 7.02
N LYS A 92 -18.29 -10.98 6.34
CA LYS A 92 -18.51 -10.81 4.89
C LYS A 92 -19.06 -9.43 4.58
N LYS A 93 -20.00 -8.93 5.38
CA LYS A 93 -20.53 -7.57 5.25
C LYS A 93 -19.43 -6.51 5.45
N LYS A 94 -18.60 -6.65 6.49
CA LYS A 94 -17.43 -5.78 6.72
C LYS A 94 -16.40 -5.86 5.58
N LEU A 95 -16.20 -7.04 5.00
CA LEU A 95 -15.30 -7.22 3.86
C LEU A 95 -15.82 -6.47 2.63
N HIS A 96 -17.12 -6.60 2.32
CA HIS A 96 -17.73 -5.90 1.21
C HIS A 96 -17.63 -4.36 1.37
N ILE A 97 -17.85 -3.83 2.58
CA ILE A 97 -17.61 -2.41 2.88
C ILE A 97 -16.16 -2.03 2.57
N SER A 98 -15.19 -2.85 3.02
CA SER A 98 -13.78 -2.61 2.75
C SER A 98 -13.45 -2.67 1.25
N GLU A 99 -14.07 -3.57 0.48
CA GLU A 99 -13.84 -3.70 -0.97
C GLU A 99 -14.39 -2.47 -1.71
N TYR A 100 -15.60 -2.03 -1.36
CA TYR A 100 -16.21 -0.82 -1.90
C TYR A 100 -15.36 0.42 -1.67
N VAL A 101 -14.91 0.64 -0.42
CA VAL A 101 -14.06 1.79 -0.08
C VAL A 101 -12.72 1.74 -0.82
N LEU A 102 -12.14 0.55 -0.99
CA LEU A 102 -10.91 0.39 -1.75
C LEU A 102 -11.11 0.70 -3.24
N GLN A 103 -12.24 0.33 -3.81
CA GLN A 103 -12.56 0.61 -5.21
C GLN A 103 -12.69 2.13 -5.43
N ASN A 104 -13.49 2.82 -4.61
CA ASN A 104 -13.63 4.28 -4.70
C ASN A 104 -12.29 5.00 -4.47
N PHE A 105 -11.46 4.48 -3.56
CA PHE A 105 -10.11 5.00 -3.34
C PHE A 105 -9.24 4.91 -4.59
N LYS A 106 -9.24 3.75 -5.28
CA LYS A 106 -8.45 3.56 -6.50
C LYS A 106 -8.90 4.50 -7.61
N GLU A 107 -10.20 4.58 -7.87
CA GLU A 107 -10.78 5.47 -8.88
C GLU A 107 -10.39 6.94 -8.61
N THR A 108 -10.57 7.39 -7.37
CA THR A 108 -10.23 8.77 -6.97
C THR A 108 -8.72 9.05 -7.06
N ASN A 109 -7.90 8.04 -6.76
CA ASN A 109 -6.44 8.13 -6.88
C ASN A 109 -5.97 8.14 -8.35
N ASP A 110 -6.66 7.42 -9.24
CA ASP A 110 -6.40 7.44 -10.68
C ASP A 110 -6.77 8.80 -11.30
N GLU A 111 -7.83 9.43 -10.80
CA GLU A 111 -8.17 10.84 -11.08
C GLU A 111 -7.20 11.86 -10.48
N LYS A 112 -6.21 11.40 -9.70
CA LYS A 112 -5.19 12.24 -9.02
C LYS A 112 -5.80 13.25 -8.05
N ARG A 113 -6.97 12.95 -7.46
CA ARG A 113 -7.57 13.80 -6.43
C ARG A 113 -6.92 13.55 -5.07
N ILE A 114 -6.99 14.56 -4.21
CA ILE A 114 -6.57 14.45 -2.81
C ILE A 114 -7.68 13.71 -2.06
N ILE A 115 -7.31 12.66 -1.34
CA ILE A 115 -8.23 11.83 -0.55
C ILE A 115 -7.91 12.03 0.92
N HIS A 116 -8.92 12.35 1.72
CA HIS A 116 -8.81 12.46 3.17
C HIS A 116 -9.46 11.28 3.88
N ASP A 117 -9.11 11.05 5.14
CA ASP A 117 -9.74 10.04 6.00
C ASP A 117 -11.27 10.24 6.11
N LEU A 118 -11.74 11.49 5.99
CA LEU A 118 -13.17 11.80 5.97
C LEU A 118 -13.86 11.18 4.74
N ASP A 119 -13.19 11.13 3.60
CA ASP A 119 -13.75 10.54 2.37
C ASP A 119 -13.84 9.02 2.52
N LEU A 120 -12.80 8.38 3.09
CA LEU A 120 -12.84 6.96 3.44
C LEU A 120 -13.99 6.64 4.38
N ARG A 121 -14.21 7.50 5.39
CA ARG A 121 -15.34 7.37 6.33
C ARG A 121 -16.68 7.48 5.61
N ARG A 122 -16.83 8.47 4.72
CA ARG A 122 -18.06 8.69 3.94
C ARG A 122 -18.40 7.48 3.08
N TRP A 123 -17.44 6.99 2.28
CA TRP A 123 -17.64 5.80 1.45
C TRP A 123 -17.98 4.55 2.28
N ALA A 124 -17.38 4.40 3.47
CA ALA A 124 -17.68 3.28 4.35
C ALA A 124 -19.12 3.34 4.90
N LEU A 125 -19.62 4.54 5.21
CA LEU A 125 -20.99 4.75 5.68
C LEU A 125 -22.01 4.59 4.55
N GLU A 126 -21.66 5.00 3.33
CA GLU A 126 -22.46 4.75 2.13
C GLU A 126 -22.63 3.25 1.86
N ALA A 127 -21.52 2.49 1.88
CA ALA A 127 -21.57 1.04 1.75
C ALA A 127 -22.35 0.36 2.90
N LYS A 128 -22.22 0.88 4.14
CA LYS A 128 -23.03 0.41 5.28
C LYS A 128 -24.52 0.57 5.00
N ALA A 129 -24.94 1.69 4.43
CA ALA A 129 -26.34 1.95 4.11
C ALA A 129 -26.89 0.94 3.07
N GLN A 130 -26.04 0.45 2.16
CA GLN A 130 -26.44 -0.54 1.15
C GLN A 130 -26.61 -1.96 1.72
N ILE A 131 -25.88 -2.34 2.78
CA ILE A 131 -25.77 -3.75 3.25
C ILE A 131 -26.55 -4.01 4.56
N ASP A 132 -27.16 -2.97 5.11
CA ASP A 132 -27.86 -2.96 6.40
C ASP A 132 -27.05 -3.69 7.50
N LEU A 133 -26.01 -2.99 7.97
CA LEU A 133 -25.17 -3.44 9.09
C LEU A 133 -25.13 -2.35 10.17
N PRO A 134 -26.17 -2.24 11.01
CA PRO A 134 -26.34 -1.11 11.92
C PRO A 134 -25.19 -0.94 12.93
N SER A 135 -24.61 -2.05 13.40
CA SER A 135 -23.51 -2.06 14.38
C SER A 135 -22.17 -1.58 13.84
N PHE A 136 -21.99 -1.51 12.51
CA PHE A 136 -20.73 -1.07 11.93
C PHE A 136 -20.51 0.43 12.15
N LYS A 137 -19.32 0.79 12.64
CA LYS A 137 -18.86 2.16 12.82
C LYS A 137 -17.58 2.34 12.00
N ALA A 138 -17.55 3.36 11.14
CA ALA A 138 -16.34 3.79 10.45
C ALA A 138 -15.46 4.63 11.39
N SER A 139 -15.01 3.99 12.48
CA SER A 139 -14.19 4.61 13.53
C SER A 139 -12.78 4.94 13.02
N ALA A 140 -12.05 5.77 13.78
CA ALA A 140 -10.64 6.06 13.47
C ALA A 140 -9.78 4.79 13.46
N THR A 141 -10.02 3.87 14.39
CA THR A 141 -9.34 2.57 14.44
C THR A 141 -9.61 1.73 13.20
N TRP A 142 -10.87 1.70 12.72
CA TRP A 142 -11.20 0.99 11.49
C TRP A 142 -10.48 1.56 10.27
N ILE A 143 -10.41 2.89 10.14
CA ILE A 143 -9.68 3.57 9.05
C ILE A 143 -8.18 3.24 9.12
N LEU A 144 -7.60 3.26 10.31
CA LEU A 144 -6.20 2.89 10.53
C LEU A 144 -5.91 1.45 10.12
N ASN A 145 -6.79 0.50 10.48
CA ASN A 145 -6.64 -0.90 10.10
C ASN A 145 -6.86 -1.12 8.60
N PHE A 146 -7.83 -0.43 8.01
CA PHE A 146 -8.09 -0.44 6.57
C PHE A 146 -6.87 0.05 5.78
N THR A 147 -6.33 1.22 6.13
CA THR A 147 -5.18 1.82 5.45
C THR A 147 -3.93 0.95 5.58
N ARG A 148 -3.65 0.41 6.79
CA ARG A 148 -2.55 -0.55 6.99
C ARG A 148 -2.71 -1.80 6.15
N LYS A 149 -3.90 -2.40 6.14
CA LYS A 149 -4.19 -3.63 5.39
C LYS A 149 -3.99 -3.46 3.88
N HIS A 150 -4.41 -2.32 3.34
CA HIS A 150 -4.29 -2.02 1.91
C HIS A 150 -3.00 -1.27 1.55
N ARG A 151 -2.07 -1.12 2.52
CA ARG A 151 -0.79 -0.41 2.37
C ARG A 151 -0.95 1.02 1.84
N ILE A 152 -2.06 1.66 2.22
CA ILE A 152 -2.34 3.06 1.91
C ILE A 152 -1.61 3.89 2.97
N MET A 153 -0.68 4.72 2.51
CA MET A 153 0.07 5.62 3.38
C MET A 153 -0.26 7.06 3.04
N SER A 154 -0.36 7.89 4.08
CA SER A 154 -0.34 9.34 3.90
C SER A 154 0.97 9.74 3.23
N ARG A 155 0.89 10.31 2.03
CA ARG A 155 2.05 10.84 1.31
C ARG A 155 2.11 12.34 1.55
N LYS A 156 3.26 12.81 2.04
CA LYS A 156 3.52 14.26 2.14
C LYS A 156 3.62 14.83 0.72
N ILE A 157 2.90 15.91 0.46
CA ILE A 157 3.10 16.68 -0.78
C ILE A 157 4.49 17.34 -0.67
N THR A 158 5.44 16.86 -1.47
CA THR A 158 6.84 17.32 -1.43
C THR A 158 7.14 18.45 -2.42
N LYS A 159 6.33 18.56 -3.48
CA LYS A 159 6.51 19.55 -4.54
C LYS A 159 5.15 20.04 -5.01
N PHE A 160 4.97 21.35 -4.98
CA PHE A 160 3.88 22.02 -5.68
C PHE A 160 4.33 22.30 -7.11
N VAL A 161 3.51 21.93 -8.08
CA VAL A 161 3.83 22.07 -9.51
C VAL A 161 2.76 22.93 -10.14
N ASN A 162 3.17 23.95 -10.90
CA ASN A 162 2.25 24.82 -11.62
C ASN A 162 1.62 24.07 -12.81
N ARG A 163 0.39 24.46 -13.17
CA ARG A 163 -0.39 23.85 -14.26
C ARG A 163 0.31 23.88 -15.62
N SER A 164 1.22 24.83 -15.84
CA SER A 164 2.08 24.90 -17.03
C SER A 164 3.02 23.71 -17.14
N ALA A 165 3.67 23.30 -16.05
CA ALA A 165 4.60 22.17 -16.04
C ALA A 165 3.93 20.80 -16.26
N THR A 166 2.59 20.70 -16.08
CA THR A 166 1.83 19.49 -16.39
C THR A 166 1.55 19.34 -17.89
N ARG A 167 1.32 20.45 -18.61
CA ARG A 167 1.13 20.45 -20.07
C ARG A 167 2.39 19.99 -20.79
N ASP A 168 3.54 20.42 -20.31
CA ASP A 168 4.82 20.04 -20.89
C ASP A 168 5.10 18.55 -20.67
N LYS A 169 4.53 17.89 -19.66
CA LYS A 169 4.83 16.50 -19.35
C LYS A 169 4.40 15.52 -20.45
N GLU A 170 3.25 15.77 -21.09
CA GLU A 170 2.75 14.96 -22.21
C GLU A 170 3.61 15.13 -23.48
N GLN A 171 4.25 16.30 -23.64
CA GLN A 171 5.17 16.59 -24.75
C GLN A 171 6.62 16.19 -24.43
N LEU A 172 7.03 16.26 -23.16
CA LEU A 172 8.37 15.91 -22.68
C LEU A 172 8.57 14.39 -22.63
N GLN A 173 7.53 13.61 -22.37
CA GLN A 173 7.63 12.15 -22.33
C GLN A 173 8.09 11.53 -23.66
N PRO A 174 7.48 11.86 -24.83
CA PRO A 174 7.99 11.38 -26.11
C PRO A 174 9.38 11.94 -26.44
N ALA A 175 9.65 13.23 -26.14
CA ALA A 175 10.98 13.82 -26.33
C ALA A 175 12.07 13.14 -25.49
N CYS A 176 11.77 12.76 -24.25
CA CYS A 176 12.68 11.99 -23.39
C CYS A 176 12.89 10.57 -23.92
N GLN A 177 11.85 9.90 -24.40
CA GLN A 177 11.97 8.55 -24.97
C GLN A 177 12.80 8.56 -26.26
N GLU A 178 12.59 9.55 -27.12
CA GLU A 178 13.41 9.77 -28.32
C GLU A 178 14.88 10.05 -27.96
N PHE A 179 15.12 10.90 -26.95
CA PHE A 179 16.49 11.15 -26.49
C PHE A 179 17.17 9.89 -25.95
N ILE A 180 16.45 9.06 -25.18
CA ILE A 180 16.98 7.78 -24.67
C ILE A 180 17.25 6.81 -25.81
N SER A 181 16.38 6.72 -26.81
CA SER A 181 16.57 5.81 -27.95
C SER A 181 17.78 6.21 -28.78
N ILE A 182 17.94 7.49 -29.11
CA ILE A 182 19.11 8.04 -29.81
C ILE A 182 20.39 7.71 -29.04
N ARG A 183 20.45 8.02 -27.73
CA ARG A 183 21.66 7.78 -26.93
C ARG A 183 21.95 6.30 -26.71
N THR A 184 20.93 5.44 -26.65
CA THR A 184 21.11 3.99 -26.54
C THR A 184 21.69 3.41 -27.83
N ILE A 185 21.25 3.87 -29.00
CA ILE A 185 21.81 3.50 -30.31
C ILE A 185 23.26 3.99 -30.43
N GLU A 186 23.54 5.23 -30.02
CA GLU A 186 24.89 5.79 -30.06
C GLU A 186 25.85 5.05 -29.12
N ILE A 187 25.40 4.71 -27.90
CA ILE A 187 26.18 3.90 -26.95
C ILE A 187 26.37 2.47 -27.47
N ALA A 188 25.36 1.87 -28.11
CA ALA A 188 25.49 0.54 -28.71
C ALA A 188 26.47 0.53 -29.90
N SER A 189 26.47 1.58 -30.71
CA SER A 189 27.45 1.78 -31.79
C SER A 189 28.87 1.96 -31.26
N LEU A 190 29.04 2.60 -30.10
CA LEU A 190 30.33 2.75 -29.43
C LEU A 190 30.84 1.47 -28.72
N ARG A 191 29.96 0.50 -28.45
CA ARG A 191 30.33 -0.80 -27.80
C ARG A 191 30.95 -1.83 -28.75
N GLY A 192 31.13 -1.49 -30.03
CA GLY A 192 31.97 -2.24 -30.96
C GLY A 192 33.49 -2.05 -30.75
N ILE A 193 33.91 -1.32 -29.71
CA ILE A 193 35.32 -1.09 -29.40
C ILE A 193 35.67 -1.86 -28.13
N GLU A 194 36.66 -2.74 -28.31
CA GLU A 194 37.18 -3.70 -27.34
C GLU A 194 37.60 -3.05 -26.01
N ARG A 195 37.42 -3.82 -24.95
CA ARG A 195 37.50 -3.43 -23.54
C ARG A 195 38.96 -3.45 -23.08
N SER A 196 39.77 -2.48 -23.47
CA SER A 196 41.08 -2.26 -22.85
C SER A 196 41.34 -0.76 -22.69
N GLU A 197 41.43 -0.35 -21.42
CA GLU A 197 41.69 1.01 -20.91
C GLU A 197 40.58 2.06 -21.14
N TRP A 198 39.75 2.26 -20.12
CA TRP A 198 38.93 3.46 -19.96
C TRP A 198 39.81 4.70 -19.75
N LYS A 199 40.37 5.24 -20.83
CA LYS A 199 40.85 6.62 -20.88
C LYS A 199 39.66 7.49 -21.29
N PHE A 200 39.14 8.25 -20.32
CA PHE A 200 38.08 9.24 -20.54
C PHE A 200 38.45 10.10 -21.76
N ARG A 201 37.80 9.83 -22.89
CA ARG A 201 38.25 10.25 -24.22
C ARG A 201 38.35 11.78 -24.27
N THR A 202 39.52 12.26 -24.68
CA THR A 202 39.87 13.69 -24.83
C THR A 202 38.87 14.48 -25.67
N THR A 203 38.08 13.82 -26.52
CA THR A 203 37.03 14.42 -27.35
C THR A 203 35.87 15.01 -26.54
N CYS A 204 35.39 14.32 -25.49
CA CYS A 204 34.32 14.86 -24.62
C CYS A 204 34.79 16.11 -23.86
N ARG A 205 36.11 16.28 -23.69
CA ARG A 205 36.70 17.45 -23.03
C ARG A 205 36.57 18.73 -23.87
N ARG A 206 36.39 18.63 -25.20
CA ARG A 206 36.35 19.77 -26.13
C ARG A 206 34.95 20.38 -26.31
N SER A 207 33.88 19.61 -26.12
CA SER A 207 32.49 20.08 -26.31
C SER A 207 31.72 20.36 -25.02
N LEU A 208 32.29 20.03 -23.85
CA LEU A 208 31.67 20.34 -22.57
C LEU A 208 31.83 21.85 -22.29
N PHE A 209 30.70 22.55 -22.24
CA PHE A 209 30.62 23.89 -21.64
C PHE A 209 31.20 23.83 -20.22
N ARG A 210 32.30 24.55 -20.00
CA ARG A 210 32.97 24.65 -18.69
C ARG A 210 32.89 26.10 -18.23
N PRO A 211 31.87 26.47 -17.47
CA PRO A 211 31.84 27.79 -16.86
C PRO A 211 33.00 27.87 -15.86
N ALA A 212 33.65 29.03 -15.78
CA ALA A 212 34.90 29.22 -15.02
C ALA A 212 34.78 28.88 -13.53
N ASN A 213 33.56 28.88 -12.99
CA ASN A 213 33.23 28.59 -11.60
C ASN A 213 32.82 27.14 -11.33
N VAL A 214 32.91 26.22 -12.30
CA VAL A 214 32.51 24.81 -12.13
C VAL A 214 33.70 23.87 -12.34
N PHE A 215 34.05 23.13 -11.29
CA PHE A 215 35.06 22.08 -11.31
C PHE A 215 34.40 20.71 -11.39
N VAL A 216 34.74 19.92 -12.42
CA VAL A 216 34.22 18.56 -12.60
C VAL A 216 35.31 17.55 -12.23
N ALA A 217 35.05 16.78 -11.18
CA ALA A 217 35.91 15.68 -10.72
C ALA A 217 35.06 14.47 -10.32
N ALA A 218 35.61 13.27 -10.43
CA ALA A 218 34.93 12.02 -10.10
C ALA A 218 35.62 11.35 -8.92
N SER A 219 34.84 10.97 -7.89
CA SER A 219 35.34 10.22 -6.74
C SER A 219 35.01 8.74 -6.88
N LYS A 220 35.86 7.87 -6.32
CA LYS A 220 35.64 6.40 -6.34
C LYS A 220 34.36 5.98 -5.62
N SER A 221 33.90 6.74 -4.63
CA SER A 221 32.73 6.44 -3.79
C SER A 221 31.49 7.25 -4.14
N GLY A 222 31.56 8.16 -5.12
CA GLY A 222 30.50 9.12 -5.44
C GLY A 222 30.29 10.20 -4.37
N LYS A 223 31.05 10.20 -3.27
CA LYS A 223 31.01 11.23 -2.22
C LYS A 223 32.06 12.30 -2.46
N LEU A 224 31.76 13.54 -2.06
CA LEU A 224 32.74 14.63 -2.01
C LEU A 224 33.78 14.30 -0.93
N THR A 225 35.07 14.39 -1.26
CA THR A 225 36.15 14.19 -0.29
C THR A 225 36.98 15.46 -0.12
N THR A 226 37.77 15.55 0.95
CA THR A 226 38.64 16.70 1.22
C THR A 226 39.55 17.07 0.04
N GLN A 227 40.09 16.07 -0.68
CA GLN A 227 40.90 16.30 -1.87
C GLN A 227 40.14 16.96 -3.02
N HIS A 228 38.85 16.62 -3.19
CA HIS A 228 38.01 17.27 -4.19
C HIS A 228 37.77 18.74 -3.85
N PHE A 229 37.55 19.01 -2.57
CA PHE A 229 37.36 20.37 -2.08
C PHE A 229 38.64 21.21 -2.23
N GLN A 230 39.80 20.68 -1.86
CA GLN A 230 41.10 21.33 -2.08
C GLN A 230 41.33 21.65 -3.56
N SER A 231 41.08 20.69 -4.44
CA SER A 231 41.25 20.88 -5.88
C SER A 231 40.31 21.95 -6.45
N TRP A 232 39.05 22.00 -5.98
CA TRP A 232 38.13 23.07 -6.34
C TRP A 232 38.60 24.43 -5.77
N PHE A 233 39.01 24.48 -4.52
CA PHE A 233 39.45 25.72 -3.87
C PHE A 233 40.62 26.37 -4.61
N THR A 234 41.67 25.60 -4.95
CA THR A 234 42.83 26.14 -5.68
C THR A 234 42.49 26.49 -7.14
N ASN A 235 41.84 25.59 -7.87
CA ASN A 235 41.67 25.74 -9.32
C ASN A 235 40.49 26.64 -9.72
N VAL A 236 39.54 26.87 -8.80
CA VAL A 236 38.35 27.66 -9.09
C VAL A 236 38.26 28.87 -8.19
N PHE A 237 38.25 28.69 -6.87
CA PHE A 237 38.05 29.81 -5.96
C PHE A 237 39.23 30.79 -6.01
N VAL A 238 40.44 30.34 -5.65
CA VAL A 238 41.66 31.19 -5.65
C VAL A 238 41.93 31.79 -7.02
N SER A 239 41.71 31.04 -8.09
CA SER A 239 41.94 31.51 -9.46
C SER A 239 40.95 32.58 -9.93
N ALA A 240 39.78 32.68 -9.29
CA ALA A 240 38.73 33.65 -9.65
C ALA A 240 38.61 34.82 -8.67
N THR A 241 39.29 34.77 -7.51
CA THR A 241 39.12 35.73 -6.41
C THR A 241 40.36 36.60 -6.18
N GLY A 242 40.16 37.92 -6.01
CA GLY A 242 41.21 38.86 -5.65
C GLY A 242 41.44 38.96 -4.13
N SER A 243 42.36 39.83 -3.71
CA SER A 243 42.79 40.04 -2.30
C SER A 243 41.67 40.45 -1.33
N PHE A 244 40.53 40.91 -1.83
CA PHE A 244 39.38 41.34 -1.03
C PHE A 244 38.17 40.43 -1.21
N SER A 245 38.38 39.12 -1.09
CA SER A 245 37.32 38.12 -1.26
C SER A 245 37.10 37.33 0.02
N VAL A 246 35.85 37.08 0.38
CA VAL A 246 35.47 36.30 1.57
C VAL A 246 34.85 34.98 1.14
N LEU A 247 35.38 33.87 1.65
CA LEU A 247 34.77 32.54 1.49
C LEU A 247 33.99 32.17 2.74
N LEU A 248 32.68 31.97 2.60
CA LEU A 248 31.81 31.45 3.66
C LEU A 248 31.58 29.96 3.44
N LEU A 249 31.87 29.15 4.45
CA LEU A 249 31.72 27.69 4.41
C LEU A 249 30.81 27.20 5.54
N ASP A 250 30.09 26.12 5.27
CA ASP A 250 29.35 25.35 6.27
C ASP A 250 30.34 24.59 7.19
N SER A 251 29.93 24.30 8.43
CA SER A 251 30.70 23.64 9.51
C SER A 251 30.91 22.14 9.28
N TRP A 252 31.19 21.74 8.05
CA TRP A 252 31.47 20.35 7.70
C TRP A 252 32.95 20.02 7.91
N SER A 253 33.26 18.85 8.47
CA SER A 253 34.63 18.45 8.82
C SER A 253 35.58 18.36 7.60
N GLY A 254 35.04 18.16 6.39
CA GLY A 254 35.81 18.19 5.14
C GLY A 254 36.26 19.60 4.70
N HIS A 255 35.69 20.65 5.29
CA HIS A 255 35.97 22.07 5.01
C HIS A 255 36.81 22.71 6.11
N CYS A 256 37.47 21.91 6.96
CA CYS A 256 38.18 22.40 8.13
C CYS A 256 39.30 23.40 7.74
N PRO A 257 39.36 24.60 8.34
CA PRO A 257 40.30 25.66 7.98
C PRO A 257 41.77 25.23 8.02
N THR A 258 42.12 24.31 8.93
CA THR A 258 43.49 23.81 9.11
C THR A 258 44.05 23.15 7.84
N ASN A 259 43.20 22.49 7.05
CA ASN A 259 43.60 21.83 5.80
C ASN A 259 43.66 22.78 4.60
N LEU A 260 43.21 24.03 4.76
CA LEU A 260 43.12 25.04 3.70
C LEU A 260 44.17 26.14 3.87
N GLN A 261 44.66 26.38 5.09
CA GLN A 261 45.70 27.38 5.37
C GLN A 261 46.96 27.17 4.53
N GLU A 262 47.36 25.93 4.27
CA GLU A 262 48.52 25.62 3.41
C GLU A 262 48.33 26.02 1.94
N PHE A 263 47.08 26.13 1.49
CA PHE A 263 46.70 26.46 0.11
C PHE A 263 46.23 27.91 -0.05
N MET A 264 46.16 28.67 1.05
CA MET A 264 45.90 30.11 0.97
C MET A 264 47.13 30.79 0.36
N PRO A 265 46.95 31.74 -0.56
CA PRO A 265 48.07 32.54 -1.05
C PRO A 265 48.73 33.24 0.14
N LYS A 266 50.01 32.96 0.36
CA LYS A 266 50.82 33.71 1.34
C LYS A 266 50.86 35.16 0.89
N GLU A 267 50.63 36.08 1.82
CA GLU A 267 50.79 37.51 1.56
C GLU A 267 52.16 37.76 0.91
N ARG A 268 52.16 38.52 -0.19
CA ARG A 268 53.40 39.01 -0.82
C ARG A 268 53.90 40.23 -0.08
#